data_AF-A0A6A6YK13-F1
#
_entry.id   AF-A0A6A6YK13-F1
#
_cell.length_a   1.000
_cell.length_b   1.000
_cell.length_c   1.000
_cell.angle_alpha   90.00
_cell.angle_beta   90.00
_cell.angle_gamma   90.00
#
_symmetry.space_group_name_H-M   'P 1'
#
loop_
_entity.id
_entity.type
_entity.pdbx_description
1 polymer ?
#
loop_
_entity_poly.entity_id
_entity_poly.type
_entity_poly.pdbx_seq_one_letter_code
_entity_poly.pdbx_strand_id
1 'polypeptide(L)'
;MATSENVTLSDLHSPKEASITAFTTVLPALKHKLIYIRHQHDKHEPEYFRAVSSLSDNDLTSFTISDLEAVRVGSSAYGLHLFGKVGLPAAPGSYIHVRVFVAAEEGTDGASEEDRVAKLHCIHTEEVVKEDGDHVYRAIFKKDDPLEWFDT
;
A
#
# COMPACT_ATOMS: atom_id res chain seq x y z
N MET A 1 -14.85 -5.62 -10.31
CA MET A 1 -13.81 -5.66 -9.25
C MET A 1 -12.71 -6.60 -9.73
N ALA A 2 -11.45 -6.19 -9.65
CA ALA A 2 -10.33 -7.08 -9.94
C ALA A 2 -10.10 -7.99 -8.71
N THR A 3 -9.75 -9.24 -8.95
CA THR A 3 -9.42 -10.24 -7.92
C THR A 3 -8.07 -10.86 -8.25
N SER A 4 -7.43 -11.49 -7.26
CA SER A 4 -6.16 -12.22 -7.45
C SER A 4 -6.22 -13.28 -8.56
N GLU A 5 -7.40 -13.85 -8.83
CA GLU A 5 -7.60 -14.86 -9.89
C GLU A 5 -7.52 -14.28 -11.31
N ASN A 6 -7.81 -12.99 -11.48
CA ASN A 6 -7.91 -12.34 -12.79
C ASN A 6 -6.77 -11.34 -13.06
N VAL A 7 -5.84 -11.18 -12.11
CA VAL A 7 -4.71 -10.25 -12.23
C VAL A 7 -3.42 -10.96 -11.88
N THR A 8 -2.57 -11.16 -12.89
CA THR A 8 -1.20 -11.63 -12.67
C THR A 8 -0.31 -10.45 -12.32
N LEU A 9 0.26 -10.46 -11.12
CA LEU A 9 1.24 -9.46 -10.70
C LEU A 9 2.60 -9.75 -11.34
N SER A 10 3.28 -8.70 -11.79
CA SER A 10 4.67 -8.75 -12.22
C SER A 10 5.58 -9.31 -11.13
N ASP A 11 6.82 -9.64 -11.48
CA ASP A 11 7.87 -9.86 -10.48
C ASP A 11 8.09 -8.61 -9.63
N LEU A 12 8.59 -8.81 -8.42
CA LEU A 12 8.99 -7.73 -7.52
C LEU A 12 10.19 -7.00 -8.14
N HIS A 13 10.10 -5.68 -8.29
CA HIS A 13 11.18 -4.88 -8.84
C HIS A 13 11.27 -3.50 -8.18
N SER A 14 12.42 -2.83 -8.32
CA SER A 14 12.59 -1.45 -7.88
C SER A 14 11.65 -0.50 -8.64
N PRO A 15 11.19 0.60 -8.04
CA PRO A 15 10.30 1.55 -8.70
C PRO A 15 10.94 2.14 -9.97
N LYS A 16 10.13 2.25 -11.01
CA LYS A 16 10.46 2.99 -12.24
C LYS A 16 9.70 4.31 -12.24
N GLU A 17 10.07 5.23 -13.14
CA GLU A 17 9.46 6.56 -13.26
C GLU A 17 7.92 6.56 -13.18
N ALA A 18 7.24 5.68 -13.91
CA ALA A 18 5.77 5.59 -13.86
C ALA A 18 5.23 5.26 -12.44
N SER A 19 5.89 4.35 -11.73
CA SER A 19 5.53 4.02 -10.34
C SER A 19 5.84 5.16 -9.39
N ILE A 20 6.98 5.83 -9.58
CA ILE A 20 7.41 6.99 -8.79
C ILE A 20 6.40 8.13 -8.93
N THR A 21 5.98 8.44 -10.16
CA THR A 21 4.97 9.46 -10.46
C THR A 21 3.64 9.11 -9.80
N ALA A 22 3.14 7.88 -9.99
CA ALA A 22 1.88 7.44 -9.40
C ALA A 22 1.90 7.53 -7.87
N PHE A 23 2.99 7.08 -7.22
CA PHE A 23 3.15 7.15 -5.77
C PHE A 23 3.29 8.60 -5.27
N THR A 24 4.02 9.44 -5.99
CA THR A 24 4.15 10.87 -5.65
C THR A 24 2.79 11.56 -5.62
N THR A 25 1.93 11.27 -6.61
CA THR A 25 0.56 11.82 -6.68
C THR A 25 -0.28 11.39 -5.48
N VAL A 26 -0.22 10.12 -5.06
CA VAL A 26 -1.04 9.62 -3.96
C VAL A 26 -0.43 9.80 -2.57
N LEU A 27 0.84 10.23 -2.47
CA LEU A 27 1.57 10.34 -1.21
C LEU A 27 0.83 11.14 -0.12
N PRO A 28 0.22 12.31 -0.41
CA PRO A 28 -0.56 13.04 0.59
C PRO A 28 -1.77 12.24 1.10
N ALA A 29 -2.52 11.61 0.18
CA ALA A 29 -3.68 10.79 0.51
C ALA A 29 -3.29 9.53 1.30
N LEU A 30 -2.15 8.91 0.96
CA LEU A 30 -1.58 7.76 1.66
C LEU A 30 -1.27 8.11 3.12
N LYS A 31 -0.57 9.22 3.36
CA LYS A 31 -0.24 9.67 4.73
C LYS A 31 -1.50 9.94 5.55
N HIS A 32 -2.45 10.66 4.98
CA HIS A 32 -3.73 10.95 5.65
C HIS A 32 -4.50 9.66 5.97
N LYS A 33 -4.58 8.73 5.01
CA LYS A 33 -5.26 7.44 5.21
C LYS A 33 -4.56 6.59 6.27
N LEU A 34 -3.22 6.57 6.31
CA LEU A 34 -2.44 5.84 7.30
C LEU A 34 -2.73 6.31 8.73
N ILE A 35 -2.73 7.62 8.96
CA ILE A 35 -3.10 8.20 10.26
C ILE A 35 -4.55 7.82 10.61
N TYR A 36 -5.47 7.98 9.65
CA TYR A 36 -6.87 7.63 9.87
C TYR A 36 -7.04 6.17 10.31
N ILE A 37 -6.46 5.20 9.58
CA ILE A 37 -6.60 3.79 9.96
C ILE A 37 -5.88 3.48 11.27
N ARG A 38 -4.74 4.11 11.55
CA ARG A 38 -4.04 3.98 12.83
C ARG A 38 -4.95 4.36 13.99
N HIS A 39 -5.61 5.52 13.91
CA HIS A 39 -6.51 5.99 14.96
C HIS A 39 -7.81 5.19 15.06
N GLN A 40 -8.28 4.57 13.97
CA GLN A 40 -9.43 3.66 14.04
C GLN A 40 -9.04 2.38 14.79
N HIS A 41 -7.92 1.75 14.43
CA HIS A 41 -7.47 0.52 15.07
C HIS A 41 -7.05 0.74 16.52
N ASP A 42 -6.37 1.84 16.86
CA ASP A 42 -5.99 2.13 18.25
C ASP A 42 -7.18 2.19 19.23
N LYS A 43 -8.42 2.42 18.74
CA LYS A 43 -9.64 2.42 19.56
C LYS A 43 -10.22 1.03 19.81
N HIS A 44 -10.00 0.09 18.91
CA HIS A 44 -10.74 -1.17 18.87
C HIS A 44 -9.82 -2.40 18.87
N GLU A 45 -8.72 -2.34 18.13
CA GLU A 45 -7.79 -3.42 17.82
C GLU A 45 -6.35 -2.86 17.67
N PRO A 46 -5.72 -2.37 18.76
CA PRO A 46 -4.39 -1.75 18.72
C PRO A 46 -3.28 -2.69 18.24
N GLU A 47 -3.54 -4.01 18.19
CA GLU A 47 -2.64 -5.05 17.72
C GLU A 47 -2.11 -4.76 16.31
N TYR A 48 -2.95 -4.23 15.41
CA TYR A 48 -2.57 -3.93 14.02
C TYR A 48 -1.33 -3.05 13.91
N PHE A 49 -1.21 -2.03 14.77
CA PHE A 49 -0.11 -1.06 14.75
C PHE A 49 0.88 -1.23 15.90
N ARG A 50 0.81 -2.35 16.63
CA ARG A 50 1.64 -2.61 17.81
C ARG A 50 3.14 -2.44 17.54
N ALA A 51 3.62 -2.80 16.35
CA ALA A 51 5.02 -2.68 15.96
C ALA A 51 5.54 -1.23 15.90
N VAL A 52 4.64 -0.26 15.72
CA VAL A 52 4.94 1.17 15.63
C VAL A 52 4.14 1.99 16.64
N SER A 53 3.71 1.35 17.74
CA SER A 53 2.81 1.96 18.71
C SER A 53 3.40 3.20 19.39
N SER A 54 4.73 3.23 19.54
CA SER A 54 5.48 4.34 20.13
C SER A 54 5.74 5.51 19.20
N LEU A 55 5.43 5.40 17.90
CA LEU A 55 5.64 6.48 16.94
C LEU A 55 4.53 7.53 17.04
N SER A 56 4.90 8.80 16.85
CA SER A 56 3.94 9.87 16.59
C SER A 56 3.37 9.77 15.17
N ASP A 57 2.23 10.41 14.89
CA ASP A 57 1.67 10.50 13.53
C ASP A 57 2.67 11.12 12.53
N ASN A 58 3.47 12.10 12.98
CA ASN A 58 4.51 12.74 12.19
C ASN A 58 5.64 11.76 11.85
N ASP A 59 6.07 10.95 12.81
CA ASP A 59 7.13 9.95 12.60
C ASP A 59 6.63 8.83 11.69
N LEU A 60 5.40 8.36 11.92
CA LEU A 60 4.74 7.32 11.12
C LEU A 60 4.57 7.75 9.66
N THR A 61 4.38 9.04 9.41
CA THR A 61 4.20 9.62 8.07
C THR A 61 5.41 10.38 7.54
N SER A 62 6.58 10.20 8.16
CA SER A 62 7.83 10.88 7.76
C SER A 62 8.40 10.39 6.42
N PHE A 63 7.95 9.22 5.93
CA PHE A 63 8.38 8.65 4.66
C PHE A 63 8.12 9.56 3.46
N THR A 64 8.96 9.42 2.46
CA THR A 64 8.94 10.15 1.19
C THR A 64 8.96 9.15 0.03
N ILE A 65 9.05 9.65 -1.20
CA ILE A 65 9.10 8.78 -2.38
C ILE A 65 10.36 7.90 -2.42
N SER A 66 11.46 8.31 -1.78
CA SER A 66 12.69 7.50 -1.72
C SER A 66 12.52 6.24 -0.86
N ASP A 67 11.50 6.20 -0.01
CA ASP A 67 11.21 5.07 0.87
C ASP A 67 10.32 4.02 0.19
N LEU A 68 9.86 4.27 -1.04
CA LEU A 68 9.26 3.24 -1.88
C LEU A 68 10.36 2.28 -2.37
N GLU A 69 10.49 1.13 -1.74
CA GLU A 69 11.62 0.23 -2.00
C GLU A 69 11.35 -0.74 -3.16
N ALA A 70 10.13 -1.24 -3.26
CA ALA A 70 9.77 -2.25 -4.24
C ALA A 70 8.31 -2.14 -4.65
N VAL A 71 8.04 -2.52 -5.90
CA VAL A 71 6.71 -2.49 -6.49
C VAL A 71 6.40 -3.78 -7.25
N ARG A 72 5.11 -4.04 -7.41
CA ARG A 72 4.57 -5.01 -8.37
C ARG A 72 3.42 -4.35 -9.12
N VAL A 73 3.21 -4.74 -10.36
CA VAL A 73 2.13 -4.20 -11.20
C VAL A 73 1.29 -5.34 -11.72
N GLY A 74 -0.03 -5.19 -11.60
CA GLY A 74 -1.01 -6.08 -12.23
C GLY A 74 -1.92 -5.30 -13.16
N SER A 75 -2.21 -5.86 -14.33
CA SER A 75 -3.17 -5.26 -15.26
C SER A 75 -4.54 -5.89 -15.10
N SER A 76 -5.58 -5.08 -15.15
CA SER A 76 -6.98 -5.50 -15.23
C SER A 76 -7.67 -4.84 -16.42
N ALA A 77 -8.91 -5.24 -16.72
CA ALA A 77 -9.69 -4.64 -17.80
C ALA A 77 -9.97 -3.13 -17.62
N TYR A 78 -9.83 -2.60 -16.39
CA TYR A 78 -10.20 -1.24 -16.03
C TYR A 78 -9.01 -0.33 -15.73
N GLY A 79 -7.79 -0.87 -15.75
CA GLY A 79 -6.60 -0.13 -15.35
C GLY A 79 -5.55 -1.01 -14.68
N LEU A 80 -4.52 -0.35 -14.18
CA LEU A 80 -3.37 -0.95 -13.52
C LEU A 80 -3.51 -0.90 -12.00
N HIS A 81 -3.12 -1.99 -11.36
CA HIS A 81 -2.97 -2.11 -9.92
C HIS A 81 -1.49 -2.07 -9.61
N LEU A 82 -1.05 -0.98 -9.00
CA LEU A 82 0.31 -0.77 -8.55
C LEU A 82 0.39 -1.05 -7.05
N PHE A 83 1.16 -2.06 -6.70
CA PHE A 83 1.46 -2.41 -5.32
C PHE A 83 2.81 -1.81 -4.96
N GLY A 84 2.93 -1.22 -3.76
CA GLY A 84 4.19 -0.69 -3.25
C GLY A 84 4.48 -1.13 -1.83
N LYS A 85 5.74 -1.46 -1.59
CA LYS A 85 6.33 -1.64 -0.27
C LYS A 85 7.03 -0.33 0.11
N VAL A 86 6.49 0.36 1.11
CA VAL A 86 6.99 1.66 1.58
C VAL A 86 7.63 1.46 2.94
N GLY A 87 8.92 1.76 3.06
CA GLY A 87 9.65 1.74 4.32
C GLY A 87 9.23 2.87 5.24
N LEU A 88 9.28 2.63 6.55
CA LEU A 88 9.03 3.63 7.59
C LEU A 88 10.36 4.11 8.19
N PRO A 89 10.86 5.33 7.87
CA PRO A 89 12.17 5.78 8.33
C PRO A 89 12.33 5.78 9.86
N ALA A 90 11.28 6.15 10.58
CA ALA A 90 11.28 6.19 12.05
C ALA A 90 11.18 4.80 12.72
N ALA A 91 10.94 3.74 11.95
CA ALA A 91 10.92 2.35 12.43
C ALA A 91 11.69 1.45 11.44
N PRO A 92 13.03 1.43 11.51
CA PRO A 92 13.86 0.66 10.57
C PRO A 92 13.44 -0.82 10.48
N GLY A 93 13.32 -1.32 9.26
CA GLY A 93 12.86 -2.68 8.98
C GLY A 93 11.34 -2.87 9.02
N SER A 94 10.58 -1.79 9.23
CA SER A 94 9.12 -1.78 9.18
C SER A 94 8.62 -1.15 7.88
N TYR A 95 7.56 -1.74 7.35
CA TYR A 95 7.01 -1.40 6.05
C TYR A 95 5.49 -1.33 6.10
N ILE A 96 4.90 -0.51 5.24
CA ILE A 96 3.49 -0.61 4.86
C ILE A 96 3.40 -1.11 3.42
N HIS A 97 2.39 -1.93 3.15
CA HIS A 97 2.04 -2.32 1.79
C HIS A 97 0.84 -1.51 1.31
N VAL A 98 0.94 -0.96 0.11
CA VAL A 98 -0.05 0.00 -0.44
C VAL A 98 -0.49 -0.46 -1.81
N ARG A 99 -1.79 -0.37 -2.08
CA ARG A 99 -2.34 -0.54 -3.42
C ARG A 99 -2.79 0.80 -3.99
N VAL A 100 -2.34 1.08 -5.20
CA VAL A 100 -2.68 2.27 -6.00
C VAL A 100 -3.36 1.78 -7.27
N PHE A 101 -4.48 2.40 -7.62
CA PHE A 101 -5.17 2.13 -8.86
C PHE A 101 -4.90 3.25 -9.85
N VAL A 102 -4.43 2.89 -11.04
CA VAL A 102 -4.14 3.82 -12.14
C VAL A 102 -5.09 3.50 -13.29
N ALA A 103 -5.97 4.43 -13.61
CA ALA A 103 -6.97 4.27 -14.66
C ALA A 103 -7.17 5.57 -15.42
N ALA A 104 -7.94 5.50 -16.51
CA ALA A 104 -8.34 6.68 -17.28
C ALA A 104 -8.97 7.75 -16.36
N GLU A 105 -8.62 9.00 -16.60
CA GLU A 105 -9.31 10.15 -16.05
C GLU A 105 -10.78 10.15 -16.48
N GLU A 106 -11.64 10.71 -15.64
CA GLU A 106 -13.06 10.78 -15.97
C GLU A 106 -13.27 11.65 -17.21
N GLY A 107 -13.86 11.07 -18.25
CA GLY A 107 -14.10 11.74 -19.53
C GLY A 107 -13.00 11.56 -20.58
N THR A 108 -11.94 10.79 -20.29
CA THR A 108 -10.90 10.41 -21.25
C THR A 108 -10.98 8.92 -21.61
N ASP A 109 -10.30 8.51 -22.69
CA ASP A 109 -10.20 7.10 -23.10
C ASP A 109 -8.97 6.39 -22.51
N GLY A 110 -8.13 7.11 -21.76
CA GLY A 110 -6.91 6.56 -21.14
C GLY A 110 -5.85 6.10 -22.14
N ALA A 111 -5.93 6.55 -23.40
CA ALA A 111 -5.03 6.16 -24.48
C ALA A 111 -3.62 6.73 -24.27
N SER A 112 -3.51 7.94 -23.73
CA SER A 112 -2.23 8.54 -23.33
C SER A 112 -1.91 8.29 -21.86
N GLU A 113 -0.64 8.47 -21.47
CA GLU A 113 -0.24 8.45 -20.06
C GLU A 113 -0.80 9.64 -19.27
N GLU A 114 -1.01 10.76 -19.96
CA GLU A 114 -1.56 12.02 -19.43
C GLU A 114 -3.01 11.84 -18.99
N ASP A 115 -3.75 11.04 -19.76
CA ASP A 115 -5.15 10.69 -19.52
C ASP A 115 -5.33 9.70 -18.36
N ARG A 116 -4.28 9.35 -17.61
CA ARG A 116 -4.35 8.37 -16.52
C ARG A 116 -4.10 9.02 -15.16
N VAL A 117 -4.98 8.73 -14.21
CA VAL A 117 -4.91 9.24 -12.84
C VAL A 117 -4.65 8.10 -11.86
N ALA A 118 -3.66 8.31 -11.00
CA ALA A 118 -3.37 7.43 -9.87
C ALA A 118 -4.23 7.81 -8.66
N LYS A 119 -4.91 6.83 -8.06
CA LYS A 119 -5.72 6.99 -6.85
C LYS A 119 -5.31 5.94 -5.82
N LEU A 120 -5.16 6.36 -4.57
CA LEU A 120 -4.94 5.43 -3.46
C LEU A 120 -6.14 4.47 -3.39
N HIS A 121 -5.87 3.17 -3.42
CA HIS A 121 -6.90 2.15 -3.28
C HIS A 121 -7.04 1.72 -1.81
N CYS A 122 -5.99 1.15 -1.23
CA CYS A 122 -5.97 0.75 0.17
C CYS A 122 -4.55 0.65 0.74
N ILE A 123 -4.46 0.55 2.06
CA ILE A 123 -3.25 0.20 2.81
C ILE A 123 -3.52 -1.19 3.39
N HIS A 124 -2.59 -2.11 3.21
CA HIS A 124 -2.78 -3.48 3.62
C HIS A 124 -2.83 -3.61 5.14
N THR A 125 -3.83 -4.32 5.62
CA THR A 125 -3.93 -4.87 6.96
C THR A 125 -4.24 -6.35 6.83
N GLU A 126 -3.75 -7.20 7.72
CA GLU A 126 -4.09 -8.62 7.69
C GLU A 126 -4.48 -9.13 9.08
N GLU A 127 -5.45 -10.04 9.07
CA GLU A 127 -5.81 -10.91 10.16
C GLU A 127 -5.45 -12.34 9.75
N VAL A 128 -4.51 -12.95 10.48
CA VAL A 128 -4.08 -14.33 10.25
C VAL A 128 -4.51 -15.18 11.44
N VAL A 129 -5.32 -16.19 11.17
CA VAL A 129 -5.66 -17.22 12.16
C VAL A 129 -4.57 -18.28 12.14
N LYS A 130 -3.87 -18.44 13.27
CA LYS A 130 -2.85 -19.47 13.47
C LYS A 130 -3.50 -20.85 13.66
N GLU A 131 -2.69 -21.90 13.54
CA GLU A 131 -3.12 -23.29 13.73
C GLU A 131 -3.69 -23.59 15.12
N ASP A 132 -3.27 -22.83 16.14
CA ASP A 132 -3.78 -22.91 17.52
C ASP A 132 -5.08 -22.11 17.73
N GLY A 133 -5.59 -21.46 16.69
CA GLY A 133 -6.78 -20.61 16.74
C GLY A 133 -6.50 -19.18 17.21
N ASP A 134 -5.25 -18.80 17.46
CA ASP A 134 -4.88 -17.43 17.81
C ASP A 134 -4.93 -16.50 16.59
N HIS A 135 -5.40 -15.27 16.79
CA HIS A 135 -5.54 -14.29 15.72
C HIS A 135 -4.37 -13.30 15.79
N VAL A 136 -3.67 -13.13 14.67
CA VAL A 136 -2.62 -12.12 14.51
C VAL A 136 -3.11 -11.03 13.58
N TYR A 137 -3.20 -9.83 14.14
CA TYR A 137 -3.55 -8.62 13.42
C TYR A 137 -2.29 -7.80 13.17
N ARG A 138 -2.01 -7.42 11.93
CA ARG A 138 -0.90 -6.51 11.61
C ARG A 138 -1.21 -5.60 10.42
N ALA A 139 -0.73 -4.37 10.51
CA ALA A 139 -0.68 -3.38 9.43
C ALA A 139 0.77 -3.04 9.03
N ILE A 140 1.74 -3.55 9.80
CA ILE A 140 3.17 -3.29 9.64
C ILE A 140 3.87 -4.59 9.25
N PHE A 141 4.55 -4.53 8.12
CA PHE A 141 5.23 -5.63 7.47
C PHE A 141 6.76 -5.51 7.63
N LYS A 142 7.45 -6.60 7.36
CA LYS A 142 8.90 -6.72 7.35
C LYS A 142 9.42 -6.72 5.91
N LYS A 143 10.73 -6.55 5.78
CA LYS A 143 11.42 -6.54 4.48
C LYS A 143 11.13 -7.79 3.64
N ASP A 144 11.08 -8.95 4.28
CA ASP A 144 10.91 -10.24 3.60
C ASP A 144 9.45 -10.65 3.40
N ASP A 145 8.48 -9.89 3.96
CA ASP A 145 7.07 -10.16 3.70
C ASP A 145 6.77 -9.94 2.21
N PRO A 146 6.09 -10.88 1.54
CA PRO A 146 5.83 -10.77 0.12
C PRO A 146 4.84 -9.64 -0.16
N LEU A 147 5.04 -8.95 -1.27
CA LEU A 147 4.08 -7.97 -1.77
C LEU A 147 3.09 -8.71 -2.66
N GLU A 148 2.00 -9.19 -2.06
CA GLU A 148 0.99 -9.99 -2.76
C GLU A 148 -0.29 -9.19 -3.02
N TRP A 149 -1.26 -9.83 -3.69
CA TRP A 149 -2.58 -9.23 -3.86
C TRP A 149 -3.30 -9.16 -2.51
N PHE A 150 -3.84 -8.00 -2.16
CA PHE A 150 -4.70 -7.79 -0.99
C PHE A 150 -5.85 -6.85 -1.32
N ASP A 151 -7.02 -7.11 -0.73
CA ASP A 151 -8.27 -6.33 -0.89
C ASP A 151 -8.73 -5.67 0.43
N THR A 152 -7.89 -5.75 1.45
CA THR A 152 -8.14 -5.45 2.87
C THR A 152 -8.47 -3.99 3.14
#